data_AF-G9YJ14-F1
#
_entry.id   AF-G9YJ14-F1
#
_cell.length_a   1.000
_cell.length_b   1.000
_cell.length_c   1.000
_cell.angle_alpha   90.00
_cell.angle_beta   90.00
_cell.angle_gamma   90.00
#
_symmetry.space_group_name_H-M   'P 1'
#
loop_
_entity.id
_entity.type
_entity.pdbx_description
1 polymer ?
#
loop_
_entity_poly.entity_id
_entity_poly.type
_entity_poly.pdbx_seq_one_letter_code
_entity_poly.pdbx_strand_id
1 'polypeptide(L)'
;TNALLRISEEDPTCRIEKDPEGHQIILHCMGDVHLDHILTKMERKYGIKAVQSEMYIPYRETIRGTVTAEGKHKKQSGGHGQFGHVFLEIEPLLTGEPFEFVDAIFGGAVPRQYIPAVEKGVRETLEKGLLAGYPMINVKVTFKRRLLSSCRFF
;
A
#
# COMPACT_ATOMS: atom_id res chain seq x y z
N THR A 1 -9.64 8.40 -24.42
CA THR A 1 -8.48 9.14 -23.86
C THR A 1 -7.90 10.20 -24.81
N ASN A 2 -7.74 9.92 -26.11
CA ASN A 2 -7.14 10.89 -27.06
C ASN A 2 -7.90 12.22 -27.23
N ALA A 3 -9.23 12.24 -27.03
CA ALA A 3 -10.00 13.47 -27.14
C ALA A 3 -9.68 14.49 -26.03
N LEU A 4 -9.51 14.03 -24.79
CA LEU A 4 -9.13 14.89 -23.68
C LEU A 4 -7.72 15.47 -23.89
N LEU A 5 -6.77 14.64 -24.33
CA LEU A 5 -5.40 15.08 -24.62
C LEU A 5 -5.37 16.21 -25.67
N ARG A 6 -6.13 16.08 -26.76
CA ARG A 6 -6.26 17.14 -27.77
C ARG A 6 -6.90 18.42 -27.25
N ILE A 7 -7.83 18.31 -26.30
CA ILE A 7 -8.42 19.49 -25.65
C ILE A 7 -7.43 20.19 -24.73
N SER A 8 -6.59 19.43 -24.01
CA SER A 8 -5.51 19.98 -23.19
C SER A 8 -4.41 20.65 -24.03
N GLU A 9 -4.18 20.17 -25.26
CA GLU A 9 -3.31 20.85 -26.23
C GLU A 9 -3.92 22.17 -26.76
N GLU A 10 -5.24 22.23 -26.94
CA GLU A 10 -5.94 23.45 -27.35
C GLU A 10 -6.06 24.49 -26.22
N ASP A 11 -6.20 24.03 -24.97
CA ASP A 11 -6.31 24.87 -23.78
C ASP A 11 -5.33 24.42 -22.68
N PRO A 12 -4.21 25.14 -22.46
CA PRO A 12 -3.18 24.75 -21.51
C PRO A 12 -3.60 24.91 -20.04
N THR A 13 -4.75 25.54 -19.77
CA THR A 13 -5.29 25.64 -18.41
C THR A 13 -5.98 24.34 -17.96
N CYS A 14 -6.31 23.46 -18.91
CA CYS A 14 -6.82 22.13 -18.64
C CYS A 14 -5.67 21.15 -18.45
N ARG A 15 -5.51 20.60 -17.25
CA ARG A 15 -4.55 19.52 -17.00
C ARG A 15 -5.27 18.20 -16.80
N ILE A 16 -4.73 17.15 -17.39
CA ILE A 16 -5.29 15.80 -17.29
C ILE A 16 -4.29 14.95 -16.54
N GLU A 17 -4.78 14.29 -15.51
CA GLU A 17 -4.03 13.35 -14.71
C GLU A 17 -4.80 12.03 -14.68
N LYS A 18 -4.07 10.92 -14.69
CA LYS A 18 -4.67 9.60 -14.54
C LYS A 18 -4.24 9.06 -13.20
N ASP A 19 -5.20 8.84 -12.32
CA ASP A 19 -4.93 8.24 -11.03
C ASP A 19 -4.81 6.71 -11.20
N PRO A 20 -3.65 6.11 -10.89
CA PRO A 20 -3.48 4.66 -10.95
C PRO A 20 -4.32 3.91 -9.90
N GLU A 21 -4.66 4.54 -8.77
CA GLU A 21 -5.35 3.87 -7.66
C GLU A 21 -6.88 3.89 -7.83
N GLY A 22 -7.46 5.05 -8.12
CA GLY A 22 -8.91 5.18 -8.35
C GLY A 22 -9.38 4.72 -9.74
N HIS A 23 -8.45 4.45 -10.67
CA HIS A 23 -8.75 4.20 -12.10
C HIS A 23 -9.62 5.30 -12.74
N GLN A 24 -9.50 6.52 -12.24
CA GLN A 24 -10.22 7.69 -12.70
C GLN A 24 -9.30 8.60 -13.50
N ILE A 25 -9.89 9.35 -14.44
CA ILE A 25 -9.21 10.43 -15.14
C ILE A 25 -9.60 11.73 -14.45
N ILE A 26 -8.64 12.38 -13.82
CA ILE A 26 -8.81 13.65 -13.14
C ILE A 26 -8.61 14.76 -14.17
N LEU A 27 -9.59 15.64 -14.28
CA LEU A 27 -9.52 16.85 -15.09
C LEU A 27 -9.41 18.05 -14.15
N HIS A 28 -8.29 18.75 -14.23
CA HIS A 28 -8.08 20.01 -13.51
C HIS A 28 -8.62 21.15 -14.36
N CYS A 29 -9.57 21.90 -13.82
CA CYS A 29 -10.20 23.06 -14.45
C CYS A 29 -10.09 24.29 -13.54
N MET A 30 -10.23 25.48 -14.12
CA MET A 30 -10.24 26.73 -13.34
C MET A 30 -11.50 26.91 -12.48
N GLY A 31 -12.59 26.22 -12.82
CA GLY A 31 -13.86 26.27 -12.10
C GLY A 31 -14.98 25.58 -12.87
N ASP A 32 -16.18 25.60 -12.31
CA ASP A 32 -17.33 24.82 -12.81
C ASP A 32 -17.77 25.26 -14.21
N VAL A 33 -17.78 26.57 -14.47
CA VAL A 33 -18.12 27.12 -15.81
C VAL A 33 -17.14 26.61 -16.87
N HIS A 34 -15.87 26.43 -16.49
CA HIS A 34 -14.86 25.90 -17.40
C HIS A 34 -15.13 24.41 -17.67
N LEU A 35 -15.42 23.63 -16.62
CA LEU A 35 -15.77 22.20 -16.77
C LEU A 35 -16.94 22.00 -17.74
N ASP A 36 -18.02 22.78 -17.60
CA ASP A 36 -19.19 22.70 -18.48
C ASP A 36 -18.86 23.04 -19.94
N HIS A 37 -18.00 24.05 -20.14
CA HIS A 37 -17.55 24.42 -21.48
C HIS A 37 -16.74 23.30 -22.14
N ILE A 38 -15.84 22.65 -21.40
CA ILE A 38 -15.03 21.52 -21.89
C ILE A 38 -15.91 20.33 -22.23
N LEU A 39 -16.87 19.98 -21.37
CA LEU A 39 -17.79 18.87 -21.60
C LEU A 39 -18.63 19.10 -22.86
N THR A 40 -19.18 20.31 -23.01
CA THR A 40 -19.94 20.71 -24.21
C THR A 40 -19.07 20.67 -25.47
N LYS A 41 -17.81 21.12 -25.37
CA LYS A 41 -16.85 21.09 -26.49
C LYS A 41 -16.47 19.67 -26.87
N MET A 42 -16.30 18.77 -25.88
CA MET A 42 -16.08 17.34 -26.11
C MET A 42 -17.23 16.70 -26.88
N GLU A 43 -18.46 16.97 -26.46
CA GLU A 43 -19.65 16.41 -27.08
C GLU A 43 -19.80 16.92 -28.53
N ARG A 44 -19.59 18.22 -28.78
CA ARG A 44 -19.74 18.82 -30.11
C ARG A 44 -18.64 18.43 -31.09
N LYS A 45 -17.36 18.46 -30.68
CA LYS A 45 -16.21 18.19 -31.57
C LYS A 45 -15.95 16.70 -31.75
N TYR A 46 -16.10 15.90 -30.70
CA TYR A 46 -15.69 14.49 -30.69
C TYR A 46 -16.85 13.52 -30.50
N GLY A 47 -18.08 13.99 -30.21
CA GLY A 47 -19.24 13.13 -29.99
C GLY A 47 -19.17 12.30 -28.71
N ILE A 48 -18.28 12.65 -27.77
CA ILE A 48 -18.05 11.89 -26.54
C ILE A 48 -18.81 12.54 -25.39
N LYS A 49 -19.74 11.80 -24.79
CA LYS A 49 -20.38 12.17 -23.52
C LYS A 49 -19.53 11.68 -22.35
N ALA A 50 -19.02 12.60 -21.54
CA ALA A 50 -18.31 12.26 -20.32
C ALA A 50 -19.29 12.17 -19.15
N VAL A 51 -19.09 11.18 -18.27
CA VAL A 51 -19.86 11.04 -17.02
C VAL A 51 -19.01 11.59 -15.89
N GLN A 52 -19.60 12.48 -15.10
CA GLN A 52 -18.97 13.02 -13.89
C GLN A 52 -19.20 12.02 -12.74
N SER A 53 -18.14 11.73 -11.99
CA SER A 53 -18.20 10.96 -10.76
C SER A 53 -17.44 11.69 -9.66
N GLU A 54 -17.81 11.42 -8.42
CA GLU A 54 -17.03 11.91 -7.29
C GLU A 54 -15.61 11.35 -7.33
N MET A 55 -14.66 12.18 -6.90
CA MET A 55 -13.26 11.84 -6.86
C MET A 55 -13.03 10.74 -5.82
N TYR A 56 -12.31 9.69 -6.21
CA TYR A 56 -11.87 8.65 -5.29
C TYR A 56 -10.83 9.22 -4.31
N ILE A 57 -11.05 9.00 -3.01
CA ILE A 57 -10.11 9.42 -1.96
C ILE A 57 -9.31 8.18 -1.54
N PRO A 58 -7.99 8.13 -1.78
CA PRO A 58 -7.16 6.99 -1.40
C PRO A 58 -6.90 7.01 0.11
N TYR A 59 -7.76 6.33 0.86
CA TYR A 59 -7.56 6.13 2.30
C TYR A 59 -6.30 5.29 2.56
N ARG A 60 -5.64 5.58 3.69
CA ARG A 60 -4.50 4.83 4.20
C ARG A 60 -4.75 4.44 5.64
N GLU A 61 -4.31 3.25 6.02
CA GLU A 61 -4.44 2.75 7.38
C GLU A 61 -3.15 2.99 8.17
N THR A 62 -3.26 3.20 9.47
CA THR A 62 -2.12 3.26 10.37
C THR A 62 -2.50 2.74 11.75
N ILE A 63 -1.50 2.33 12.52
CA ILE A 63 -1.67 1.77 13.86
C ILE A 63 -1.55 2.91 14.88
N ARG A 64 -2.23 2.80 16.03
CA ARG A 64 -2.13 3.80 17.11
C ARG A 64 -1.28 3.36 18.30
N GLY A 65 -1.20 2.05 18.56
CA GLY A 65 -0.50 1.49 19.70
C GLY A 65 0.62 0.55 19.27
N THR A 66 1.61 0.39 20.15
CA THR A 66 2.65 -0.61 19.96
C THR A 66 2.10 -2.00 20.33
N VAL A 67 2.40 -3.01 19.52
CA VAL A 67 1.94 -4.38 19.76
C VAL A 67 3.04 -5.38 19.45
N THR A 68 3.16 -6.39 20.30
CA THR A 68 4.01 -7.55 20.04
C THR A 68 3.13 -8.73 19.59
N ALA A 69 3.43 -9.29 18.43
CA ALA A 69 2.69 -10.37 17.81
C ALA A 69 3.59 -11.58 17.57
N GLU A 70 3.04 -12.78 17.78
CA GLU A 70 3.69 -14.04 17.46
C GLU A 70 3.16 -14.60 16.13
N GLY A 71 4.07 -15.01 15.25
CA GLY A 71 3.79 -15.63 13.97
C GLY A 71 4.31 -17.06 13.95
N LYS A 72 3.41 -18.05 14.06
CA LYS A 72 3.76 -19.48 13.98
C LYS A 72 3.23 -20.08 12.69
N HIS A 73 4.13 -20.51 11.83
CA HIS A 73 3.84 -21.29 10.64
C HIS A 73 4.29 -22.74 10.85
N LYS A 74 3.33 -23.67 10.98
CA LYS A 74 3.62 -25.11 11.08
C LYS A 74 2.83 -25.85 10.01
N LYS A 75 3.50 -26.22 8.91
CA LYS A 75 2.96 -27.13 7.89
C LYS A 75 3.80 -28.40 7.88
N GLN A 76 3.56 -29.25 8.88
CA GLN A 76 4.24 -30.53 9.02
C GLN A 76 3.25 -31.59 9.48
N SER A 77 2.98 -32.59 8.64
CA SER A 77 2.07 -33.72 8.91
C SER A 77 2.81 -35.03 9.22
N GLY A 78 4.13 -35.12 8.98
CA GLY A 78 4.89 -36.34 9.31
C GLY A 78 6.23 -36.54 8.58
N GLY A 79 7.03 -35.48 8.35
CA GLY A 79 8.32 -35.54 7.63
C GLY A 79 9.01 -34.18 7.52
N HIS A 80 9.92 -33.97 6.54
CA HIS A 80 10.45 -32.63 6.21
C HIS A 80 9.29 -31.67 5.92
N GLY A 81 9.16 -30.62 6.73
CA GLY A 81 8.07 -29.66 6.64
C GLY A 81 8.56 -28.24 6.92
N GLN A 82 7.71 -27.26 6.63
CA GLN A 82 8.03 -25.87 6.90
C GLN A 82 7.63 -25.53 8.34
N PHE A 83 8.61 -25.14 9.14
CA PHE A 83 8.40 -24.60 10.48
C PHE A 83 9.02 -23.20 10.56
N GLY A 84 8.21 -22.22 10.93
CA GLY A 84 8.63 -20.86 11.20
C GLY A 84 7.97 -20.38 12.49
N HIS A 85 8.75 -19.84 13.40
CA HIS A 85 8.23 -19.17 14.58
C HIS A 85 8.97 -17.85 14.76
N VAL A 86 8.25 -16.75 14.62
CA VAL A 86 8.81 -15.40 14.64
C VAL A 86 8.02 -14.50 15.59
N PHE A 87 8.71 -13.52 16.17
CA PHE A 87 8.08 -12.49 16.97
C PHE A 87 8.34 -11.15 16.31
N LEU A 88 7.27 -10.40 16.10
CA LEU A 88 7.29 -9.08 15.51
C LEU A 88 6.78 -8.08 16.53
N GLU A 89 7.48 -6.98 16.68
CA GLU A 89 6.99 -5.81 17.39
C GLU A 89 6.65 -4.75 16.36
N ILE A 90 5.41 -4.29 16.40
CA ILE A 90 4.86 -3.35 15.45
C ILE A 90 4.56 -2.06 16.20
N GLU A 91 5.17 -0.98 15.75
CA GLU A 91 5.04 0.34 16.35
C GLU A 91 4.63 1.36 15.30
N PRO A 92 3.79 2.36 15.64
CA PRO A 92 3.50 3.44 14.72
C PRO A 92 4.68 4.40 14.60
N LEU A 93 5.01 4.80 13.37
CA LEU A 93 5.99 5.83 13.06
C LEU A 93 5.31 7.19 12.95
N LEU A 94 5.93 8.22 13.53
CA LEU A 94 5.47 9.60 13.39
C LEU A 94 6.31 10.38 12.36
N THR A 95 7.38 9.78 11.86
CA THR A 95 8.45 10.44 11.10
C THR A 95 8.14 10.60 9.60
N GLY A 96 6.96 10.16 9.14
CA GLY A 96 6.53 10.27 7.74
C GLY A 96 7.16 9.27 6.78
N GLU A 97 7.96 8.32 7.28
CA GLU A 97 8.43 7.19 6.47
C GLU A 97 7.31 6.15 6.32
N PRO A 98 7.05 5.64 5.10
CA PRO A 98 5.93 4.74 4.86
C PRO A 98 6.10 3.38 5.57
N PHE A 99 7.34 2.90 5.69
CA PHE A 99 7.65 1.61 6.30
C PHE A 99 9.13 1.55 6.73
N GLU A 100 9.39 1.14 7.97
CA GLU A 100 10.75 0.86 8.47
C GLU A 100 10.81 -0.57 9.01
N PHE A 101 11.80 -1.35 8.58
CA PHE A 101 12.07 -2.70 9.09
C PHE A 101 13.39 -2.72 9.85
N VAL A 102 13.34 -3.12 11.12
CA VAL A 102 14.52 -3.20 12.00
C VAL A 102 14.78 -4.65 12.41
N ASP A 103 15.98 -5.13 12.12
CA ASP A 103 16.42 -6.50 12.40
C ASP A 103 17.18 -6.61 13.74
N ALA A 104 16.46 -6.74 14.85
CA ALA A 104 17.06 -6.90 16.18
C ALA A 104 17.43 -8.38 16.52
N ILE A 105 17.92 -9.15 15.54
CA ILE A 105 18.26 -10.57 15.73
C ILE A 105 19.63 -10.72 16.37
N PHE A 106 19.66 -11.15 17.63
CA PHE A 106 20.88 -11.50 18.33
C PHE A 106 21.14 -13.01 18.32
N GLY A 107 22.38 -13.41 17.98
CA GLY A 107 22.90 -14.77 18.20
C GLY A 107 22.56 -15.82 17.15
N GLY A 108 22.30 -15.43 15.89
CA GLY A 108 22.17 -16.39 14.78
C GLY A 108 20.97 -17.34 14.87
N ALA A 109 19.97 -17.02 15.70
CA ALA A 109 18.78 -17.87 15.92
C ALA A 109 17.94 -18.09 14.65
N VAL A 110 18.06 -17.18 13.68
CA VAL A 110 17.47 -17.30 12.35
C VAL A 110 18.58 -17.07 11.33
N PRO A 111 18.79 -17.98 10.35
CA PRO A 111 19.71 -17.75 9.26
C PRO A 111 19.34 -16.48 8.50
N ARG A 112 20.33 -15.64 8.18
CA ARG A 112 20.12 -14.36 7.48
C ARG A 112 19.41 -14.50 6.13
N GLN A 113 19.43 -15.68 5.54
CA GLN A 113 18.75 -16.02 4.29
C GLN A 113 17.22 -15.91 4.38
N TYR A 114 16.63 -16.04 5.58
CA TYR A 114 15.18 -15.97 5.76
C TYR A 114 14.66 -14.56 6.12
N ILE A 115 15.55 -13.62 6.48
CA ILE A 115 15.15 -12.25 6.86
C ILE A 115 14.43 -11.54 5.70
N PRO A 116 14.93 -11.58 4.44
CA PRO A 116 14.25 -10.92 3.32
C PRO A 116 12.88 -11.54 3.01
N ALA A 117 12.70 -12.84 3.28
CA ALA A 117 11.42 -13.51 3.09
C ALA A 117 10.37 -13.04 4.10
N VAL A 118 10.79 -12.79 5.35
CA VAL A 118 9.90 -12.22 6.38
C VAL A 118 9.57 -10.76 6.06
N GLU A 119 10.57 -9.95 5.70
CA GLU A 119 10.35 -8.54 5.32
C GLU A 119 9.36 -8.44 4.15
N LYS A 120 9.54 -9.27 3.12
CA LYS A 120 8.61 -9.33 1.98
C LYS A 120 7.20 -9.69 2.42
N GLY A 121 7.03 -10.68 3.30
CA GLY A 121 5.72 -11.06 3.82
C GLY A 121 5.04 -9.95 4.63
N VAL A 122 5.81 -9.19 5.41
CA VAL A 122 5.31 -8.01 6.13
C VAL A 122 4.86 -6.94 5.13
N ARG A 123 5.68 -6.64 4.11
CA ARG A 123 5.36 -5.65 3.07
C ARG A 123 4.09 -6.00 2.30
N GLU A 124 3.95 -7.25 1.86
CA GLU A 124 2.75 -7.74 1.17
C GLU A 124 1.50 -7.65 2.05
N THR A 125 1.64 -7.82 3.37
CA THR A 125 0.51 -7.70 4.31
C THR A 125 0.13 -6.22 4.52
N LEU A 126 1.11 -5.33 4.57
CA LEU A 126 0.87 -3.88 4.68
C LEU A 126 0.21 -3.31 3.42
N GLU A 127 0.59 -3.80 2.24
CA GLU A 127 -0.06 -3.40 0.96
C GLU A 127 -1.53 -3.83 0.90
N LYS A 128 -1.87 -5.00 1.46
CA LYS A 128 -3.24 -5.54 1.47
C LYS A 128 -4.16 -4.87 2.47
N GLY A 129 -3.63 -4.24 3.52
CA GLY A 129 -4.42 -3.73 4.64
C GLY A 129 -5.08 -4.83 5.47
N LEU A 130 -5.55 -4.49 6.67
CA LEU A 130 -6.16 -5.48 7.59
C LEU A 130 -7.64 -5.21 7.84
N LEU A 131 -8.06 -3.94 7.89
CA LEU A 131 -9.43 -3.56 8.28
C LEU A 131 -10.33 -3.41 7.05
N ALA A 132 -10.00 -2.46 6.17
CA ALA A 132 -10.79 -2.09 5.01
C ALA A 132 -10.08 -2.39 3.68
N GLY A 133 -8.91 -3.02 3.76
CA GLY A 133 -8.15 -3.42 2.57
C GLY A 133 -7.31 -2.29 1.98
N TYR A 134 -7.10 -1.19 2.73
CA TYR A 134 -6.29 -0.08 2.28
C TYR A 134 -4.83 -0.25 2.70
N PRO A 135 -3.88 0.22 1.88
CA PRO A 135 -2.46 0.13 2.19
C PRO A 135 -2.13 0.89 3.48
N MET A 136 -1.38 0.21 4.35
CA MET A 136 -0.93 0.72 5.63
C MET A 136 0.34 1.56 5.46
N ILE A 137 0.39 2.72 6.12
CA ILE A 137 1.55 3.61 6.14
C ILE A 137 2.00 3.90 7.58
N ASN A 138 3.23 4.40 7.71
CA ASN A 138 3.80 4.83 8.98
C ASN A 138 3.90 3.69 10.00
N VAL A 139 4.42 2.54 9.56
CA VAL A 139 4.57 1.36 10.41
C VAL A 139 6.04 0.98 10.54
N LYS A 140 6.51 0.86 11.78
CA LYS A 140 7.81 0.29 12.12
C LYS A 140 7.61 -1.16 12.53
N VAL A 141 8.35 -2.07 11.92
CA VAL A 141 8.34 -3.47 12.29
C VAL A 141 9.73 -3.86 12.77
N THR A 142 9.83 -4.18 14.05
CA THR A 142 11.06 -4.69 14.66
C THR A 142 10.97 -6.20 14.79
N PHE A 143 11.91 -6.89 14.17
CA PHE A 143 12.02 -8.34 14.25
C PHE A 143 12.84 -8.73 15.49
N LYS A 144 12.17 -9.30 16.50
CA LYS A 144 12.80 -9.67 17.78
C LYS A 144 12.80 -11.19 17.99
N ARG A 145 13.76 -11.67 18.78
CA ARG A 145 13.74 -13.03 19.35
C ARG A 145 13.07 -12.98 20.72
N ARG A 146 12.00 -13.76 20.94
CA ARG A 146 11.54 -14.07 22.31
C ARG A 146 12.33 -15.25 22.86
N LEU A 147 13.03 -15.06 23.98
CA LEU A 147 13.67 -16.13 24.75
C LEU A 147 12.58 -17.01 25.38
N LEU A 148 12.02 -17.95 24.62
CA LEU A 148 11.42 -19.15 25.17
C LEU A 148 12.52 -20.22 25.15
N SER A 149 12.85 -20.75 26.33
CA SER A 149 13.96 -21.66 26.65
C SER A 149 13.95 -23.02 25.90
N SER A 150 13.18 -23.18 24.82
CA SER A 150 13.03 -24.48 24.15
C SER A 150 12.38 -24.39 22.75
N CYS A 151 12.79 -23.45 21.90
CA CYS A 151 12.48 -23.53 20.46
C CYS A 151 13.73 -23.95 19.68
N ARG A 152 13.89 -25.26 19.49
CA ARG A 152 14.79 -25.82 18.47
C ARG A 152 14.12 -25.60 17.10
N PHE A 153 14.75 -24.82 16.23
CA PHE A 153 14.53 -24.96 14.80
C PHE A 153 15.17 -26.30 14.39
N PHE A 154 14.36 -27.25 13.93
CA PHE A 154 14.77 -28.50 13.26
C PHE A 154 14.05 -28.57 11.92
#